data_AF-A0A7C1US78-F1
#
_entry.id   AF-A0A7C1US78-F1
#
_cell.length_a   1.000
_cell.length_b   1.000
_cell.length_c   1.000
_cell.angle_alpha   90.00
_cell.angle_beta   90.00
_cell.angle_gamma   90.00
#
_symmetry.space_group_name_H-M   'P 1'
#
loop_
_entity.id
_entity.type
_entity.pdbx_description
1 polymer ?
#
loop_
_entity_poly.entity_id
_entity_poly.type
_entity_poly.pdbx_seq_one_letter_code
_entity_poly.pdbx_strand_id
1 'polypeptide(L)'
;MKRKSTKKETVSVLDFGSQEKDQQQAKNGETPEETRIFLMEDGELKPFSPNDFTTSILYHEEESYTIERKLVRPGASKNVVFSGKRPSRNTTPIIVTKDGNYILLESWQELDANPQQLLNAKEVIGASAVRQVFVLTKK
;
A
#
# COMPACT_ATOMS: atom_id res chain seq x y z
N MET A 1 39.53 -15.23 -33.76
CA MET A 1 38.16 -14.70 -33.95
C MET A 1 37.56 -14.35 -32.59
N LYS A 2 36.97 -13.14 -32.48
CA LYS A 2 36.00 -12.62 -31.47
C LYS A 2 36.35 -12.83 -29.97
N ARG A 3 36.88 -11.85 -29.19
CA ARG A 3 36.25 -10.64 -28.54
C ARG A 3 34.92 -10.99 -27.83
N LYS A 4 34.53 -10.58 -26.61
CA LYS A 4 34.88 -9.47 -25.66
C LYS A 4 34.07 -9.74 -24.33
N SER A 5 34.59 -9.51 -23.12
CA SER A 5 34.39 -8.34 -22.20
C SER A 5 33.06 -8.15 -21.43
N THR A 6 33.19 -8.21 -20.09
CA THR A 6 32.79 -7.25 -19.01
C THR A 6 31.34 -6.75 -18.75
N LYS A 7 30.92 -7.00 -17.48
CA LYS A 7 30.21 -6.18 -16.46
C LYS A 7 29.52 -4.85 -16.87
N LYS A 8 28.26 -4.65 -16.44
CA LYS A 8 27.56 -3.38 -16.06
C LYS A 8 26.34 -3.77 -15.20
N GLU A 9 26.21 -3.49 -13.90
CA GLU A 9 26.02 -2.20 -13.22
C GLU A 9 25.13 -1.24 -14.01
N THR A 10 23.84 -1.19 -13.65
CA THR A 10 22.90 -0.18 -14.12
C THR A 10 22.45 0.64 -12.92
N VAL A 11 23.20 1.70 -12.67
CA VAL A 11 22.80 2.85 -11.88
C VAL A 11 21.77 3.60 -12.73
N SER A 12 20.52 3.70 -12.28
CA SER A 12 19.55 4.61 -12.89
C SER A 12 19.79 6.01 -12.30
N VAL A 13 20.63 6.77 -13.00
CA VAL A 13 20.79 8.21 -12.83
C VAL A 13 19.49 8.87 -13.31
N LEU A 14 18.83 9.62 -12.42
CA LEU A 14 17.75 10.55 -12.78
C LEU A 14 18.37 11.72 -13.55
N ASP A 15 18.05 11.79 -14.83
CA ASP A 15 18.50 12.79 -15.79
C ASP A 15 17.66 14.08 -15.65
N PHE A 16 18.35 15.20 -15.43
CA PHE A 16 17.78 16.57 -15.48
C PHE A 16 18.20 17.17 -16.83
N GLY A 17 17.25 17.27 -17.76
CA GLY A 17 17.46 17.84 -19.09
C GLY A 17 16.27 18.69 -19.54
N SER A 18 16.56 19.96 -19.80
CA SER A 18 15.70 21.13 -19.96
C SER A 18 14.93 21.24 -21.29
N GLN A 19 13.85 22.07 -21.25
CA GLN A 19 13.28 22.93 -22.33
C GLN A 19 12.55 22.24 -23.50
N GLU A 20 11.48 22.76 -24.12
CA GLU A 20 10.46 23.78 -23.84
C GLU A 20 9.40 23.63 -24.96
N LYS A 21 8.13 23.98 -24.66
CA LYS A 21 7.00 24.35 -25.54
C LYS A 21 5.96 23.30 -25.99
N ASP A 22 4.80 23.48 -25.34
CA ASP A 22 3.44 23.56 -25.90
C ASP A 22 2.83 22.36 -26.63
N GLN A 23 2.16 21.53 -25.85
CA GLN A 23 0.80 21.09 -26.16
C GLN A 23 0.01 20.91 -24.86
N GLN A 24 -0.77 21.94 -24.51
CA GLN A 24 -1.83 21.84 -23.51
C GLN A 24 -2.97 21.01 -24.07
N GLN A 25 -3.07 19.76 -23.63
CA GLN A 25 -4.37 19.13 -23.39
C GLN A 25 -4.21 18.25 -22.14
N ALA A 26 -4.98 18.64 -21.12
CA ALA A 26 -4.89 18.20 -19.74
C ALA A 26 -4.79 16.67 -19.62
N LYS A 27 -3.59 16.19 -19.30
CA LYS A 27 -3.47 14.93 -18.56
C LYS A 27 -4.04 15.21 -17.17
N ASN A 28 -5.06 14.44 -16.82
CA ASN A 28 -5.53 14.29 -15.44
C ASN A 28 -4.32 14.33 -14.51
N GLY A 29 -4.36 15.26 -13.56
CA GLY A 29 -3.37 15.31 -12.50
C GLY A 29 -3.42 13.99 -11.73
N GLU A 30 -2.44 13.14 -11.99
CA GLU A 30 -1.92 12.26 -10.96
C GLU A 30 -1.26 13.19 -9.94
N THR A 31 -2.06 13.68 -8.99
CA THR A 31 -1.52 13.90 -7.65
C THR A 31 -0.75 12.64 -7.30
N PRO A 32 0.55 12.70 -6.94
CA PRO A 32 1.22 11.53 -6.41
C PRO A 32 0.30 11.01 -5.31
N GLU A 33 -0.24 9.79 -5.46
CA GLU A 33 -1.11 9.20 -4.46
C GLU A 33 -0.31 9.27 -3.16
N GLU A 34 -0.73 10.16 -2.24
CA GLU A 34 -0.08 10.31 -0.95
C GLU A 34 -0.25 8.97 -0.25
N THR A 35 0.79 8.15 -0.32
CA THR A 35 0.76 6.79 0.17
C THR A 35 0.51 6.85 1.68
N ARG A 36 -0.57 6.20 2.14
CA ARG A 36 -1.02 6.39 3.52
C ARG A 36 -0.10 5.67 4.48
N ILE A 37 0.24 6.36 5.55
CA ILE A 37 1.01 5.81 6.66
C ILE A 37 0.10 5.81 7.88
N PHE A 38 0.15 4.72 8.65
CA PHE A 38 -0.64 4.56 9.85
C PHE A 38 0.27 4.28 11.05
N LEU A 39 -0.11 4.80 12.20
CA LEU A 39 0.54 4.56 13.49
C LEU A 39 -0.45 3.80 14.38
N MET A 40 0.04 2.77 15.07
CA MET A 40 -0.70 2.11 16.14
C MET A 40 -0.35 2.81 17.46
N GLU A 41 -1.34 3.44 18.09
CA GLU A 41 -1.21 4.14 19.36
C GLU A 41 -2.41 3.81 20.26
N ASP A 42 -2.14 3.39 21.50
CA ASP A 42 -3.16 2.99 22.48
C ASP A 42 -4.13 1.89 21.99
N GLY A 43 -3.68 1.02 21.08
CA GLY A 43 -4.49 -0.05 20.49
C GLY A 43 -5.41 0.42 19.36
N GLU A 44 -5.34 1.69 18.97
CA GLU A 44 -6.05 2.25 17.84
C GLU A 44 -5.10 2.58 16.71
N LEU A 45 -5.52 2.28 15.48
CA LEU A 45 -4.77 2.64 14.29
C LEU A 45 -5.22 4.02 13.79
N LYS A 46 -4.27 4.94 13.61
CA LYS A 46 -4.53 6.33 13.20
C LYS A 46 -3.65 6.72 12.01
N PRO A 47 -4.11 7.64 11.14
CA PRO A 47 -3.25 8.20 10.10
C PRO A 47 -2.04 8.91 10.72
N PHE A 48 -0.87 8.72 10.13
CA PHE A 48 0.39 9.31 10.56
C PHE A 48 0.93 10.26 9.50
N SER A 49 1.36 11.44 9.92
CA SER A 49 1.98 12.43 9.03
C SER A 49 3.48 12.14 8.89
N PRO A 50 4.04 12.10 7.66
CA PRO A 50 5.49 11.94 7.45
C PRO A 50 6.35 13.05 8.07
N ASN A 51 5.74 14.21 8.39
CA ASN A 51 6.42 15.32 9.03
C ASN A 51 6.57 15.14 10.56
N ASP A 52 5.85 14.18 11.13
CA ASP A 52 5.93 13.87 12.55
C ASP A 52 7.05 12.87 12.83
N PHE A 53 7.43 12.75 14.11
CA PHE A 53 8.43 11.79 14.57
C PHE A 53 7.80 10.74 15.48
N THR A 54 8.12 9.48 15.23
CA THR A 54 7.78 8.38 16.13
C THR A 54 8.85 7.29 16.15
N THR A 55 8.99 6.62 17.29
CA THR A 55 9.83 5.42 17.45
C THR A 55 9.03 4.12 17.29
N SER A 56 7.70 4.24 17.19
CA SER A 56 6.78 3.11 17.05
C SER A 56 6.82 2.50 15.65
N ILE A 57 6.20 1.32 15.52
CA ILE A 57 6.00 0.69 14.21
C ILE A 57 4.96 1.50 13.44
N LEU A 58 5.28 1.80 12.19
CA LEU A 58 4.37 2.41 11.23
C LEU A 58 3.89 1.34 10.26
N TYR A 59 2.71 1.55 9.69
CA TYR A 59 2.14 0.69 8.65
C TYR A 59 2.04 1.50 7.39
N HIS A 60 2.83 1.13 6.38
CA HIS A 60 2.87 1.79 5.09
C HIS A 60 1.93 1.08 4.11
N GLU A 61 1.01 1.82 3.49
CA GLU A 61 0.15 1.29 2.44
C GLU A 61 0.95 0.78 1.24
N GLU A 62 0.74 -0.48 0.88
CA GLU A 62 1.33 -1.07 -0.34
C GLU A 62 0.27 -1.26 -1.42
N GLU A 63 -0.94 -1.64 -1.03
CA GLU A 63 -2.04 -2.02 -1.92
C GLU A 63 -3.39 -1.64 -1.29
N SER A 64 -4.40 -1.26 -2.07
CA SER A 64 -5.77 -1.02 -1.60
C SER A 64 -6.79 -1.84 -2.39
N TYR A 65 -7.81 -2.34 -1.69
CA TYR A 65 -8.83 -3.24 -2.21
C TYR A 65 -10.23 -2.68 -1.95
N THR A 66 -10.99 -2.49 -3.03
CA THR A 66 -12.42 -2.18 -2.98
C THR A 66 -13.24 -3.45 -2.70
N ILE A 67 -14.31 -3.30 -1.93
CA ILE A 67 -15.15 -4.42 -1.52
C ILE A 67 -16.36 -4.52 -2.43
N GLU A 68 -16.44 -5.61 -3.20
CA GLU A 68 -17.62 -5.97 -3.99
C GLU A 68 -18.37 -7.16 -3.37
N ARG A 69 -19.70 -7.13 -3.42
CA ARG A 69 -20.55 -8.24 -2.98
C ARG A 69 -21.05 -9.02 -4.18
N LYS A 70 -20.74 -10.31 -4.25
CA LYS A 70 -21.19 -11.22 -5.31
C LYS A 70 -22.01 -12.35 -4.72
N LEU A 71 -23.10 -12.71 -5.39
CA LEU A 71 -23.91 -13.87 -5.02
C LEU A 71 -23.27 -15.12 -5.60
N VAL A 72 -23.05 -16.14 -4.75
CA VAL A 72 -22.50 -17.43 -5.14
C VAL A 72 -23.53 -18.54 -4.89
N ARG A 73 -23.44 -19.64 -5.66
CA ARG A 73 -24.35 -20.76 -5.50
C ARG A 73 -24.18 -21.42 -4.11
N PRO A 74 -25.25 -21.93 -3.50
CA PRO A 74 -25.15 -22.76 -2.29
C PRO A 74 -24.26 -23.99 -2.59
N GLY A 75 -23.07 -24.05 -2.00
CA GLY A 75 -22.04 -25.09 -2.26
C GLY A 75 -20.69 -24.55 -2.75
N ALA A 76 -20.64 -23.29 -3.20
CA ALA A 76 -19.38 -22.60 -3.49
C ALA A 76 -18.61 -22.25 -2.20
N SER A 77 -17.30 -22.01 -2.31
CA SER A 77 -16.47 -21.61 -1.19
C SER A 77 -16.98 -20.32 -0.56
N LYS A 78 -16.98 -20.26 0.78
CA LYS A 78 -17.37 -19.07 1.55
C LYS A 78 -16.22 -18.08 1.80
N ASN A 79 -15.02 -18.38 1.27
CA ASN A 79 -13.81 -17.59 1.51
C ASN A 79 -13.87 -16.26 0.75
N VAL A 80 -13.06 -15.29 1.19
CA VAL A 80 -12.89 -14.03 0.47
C VAL A 80 -12.20 -14.33 -0.87
N VAL A 81 -12.73 -13.72 -1.93
CA VAL A 81 -12.17 -13.85 -3.28
C VAL A 81 -11.60 -12.50 -3.68
N PHE A 82 -10.29 -12.49 -3.94
CA PHE A 82 -9.61 -11.33 -4.51
C PHE A 82 -9.85 -11.28 -6.02
N SER A 83 -10.38 -10.16 -6.51
CA SER A 83 -10.46 -9.91 -7.94
C SER A 83 -9.13 -9.33 -8.42
N GLY A 84 -8.38 -10.09 -9.22
CA GLY A 84 -7.08 -9.68 -9.74
C GLY A 84 -5.90 -10.24 -8.94
N LYS A 85 -4.94 -9.38 -8.59
CA LYS A 85 -3.74 -9.78 -7.84
C LYS A 85 -4.12 -10.05 -6.37
N ARG A 86 -3.60 -11.15 -5.83
CA ARG A 86 -3.71 -11.40 -4.38
C ARG A 86 -2.79 -10.45 -3.60
N PRO A 87 -3.14 -10.16 -2.34
CA PRO A 87 -2.27 -9.43 -1.44
C PRO A 87 -0.88 -10.02 -1.36
N SER A 88 0.11 -9.13 -1.29
CA SER A 88 1.48 -9.52 -0.97
C SER A 88 1.52 -10.31 0.34
N ARG A 89 2.34 -11.36 0.41
CA ARG A 89 2.47 -12.19 1.62
C ARG A 89 3.05 -11.44 2.81
N ASN A 90 3.72 -10.32 2.56
CA ASN A 90 4.37 -9.51 3.58
C ASN A 90 3.48 -8.35 4.06
N THR A 91 2.26 -8.23 3.53
CA THR A 91 1.31 -7.21 3.97
C THR A 91 0.35 -7.77 5.00
N THR A 92 -0.11 -6.88 5.85
CA THR A 92 -1.13 -7.11 6.87
C THR A 92 -2.38 -6.30 6.48
N PRO A 93 -3.60 -6.84 6.62
CA PRO A 93 -4.80 -6.12 6.25
C PRO A 93 -5.15 -5.05 7.29
N ILE A 94 -5.52 -3.87 6.82
CA ILE A 94 -6.16 -2.81 7.58
C ILE A 94 -7.54 -2.58 6.97
N ILE A 95 -8.60 -2.79 7.74
CA ILE A 95 -9.96 -2.46 7.33
C ILE A 95 -10.21 -0.99 7.61
N VAL A 96 -10.62 -0.24 6.58
CA VAL A 96 -11.15 1.11 6.77
C VAL A 96 -12.67 1.00 6.82
N THR A 97 -13.26 1.39 7.94
CA THR A 97 -14.72 1.35 8.10
C THR A 97 -15.38 2.53 7.40
N LYS A 98 -16.68 2.40 7.11
CA LYS A 98 -17.50 3.51 6.59
C LYS A 98 -17.58 4.70 7.56
N ASP A 99 -17.38 4.43 8.85
CA ASP A 99 -17.37 5.44 9.91
C ASP A 99 -16.03 6.18 10.00
N GLY A 100 -15.02 5.78 9.22
CA GLY A 100 -13.69 6.40 9.21
C GLY A 100 -12.70 5.82 10.23
N ASN A 101 -13.02 4.67 10.84
CA ASN A 101 -12.11 3.97 11.74
C ASN A 101 -11.19 3.03 10.95
N TYR A 102 -10.04 2.72 11.55
CA TYR A 102 -9.06 1.79 10.99
C TYR A 102 -8.88 0.60 11.94
N ILE A 103 -9.02 -0.61 11.40
CA ILE A 103 -8.90 -1.86 12.16
C ILE A 103 -7.76 -2.66 11.55
N LEU A 104 -6.65 -2.76 12.28
CA LEU A 104 -5.54 -3.63 11.90
C LEU A 104 -5.89 -5.08 12.24
N LEU A 105 -5.75 -5.98 11.27
CA LEU A 105 -5.85 -7.42 11.49
C LEU A 105 -4.47 -8.04 11.69
N GLU A 106 -4.38 -9.26 12.21
CA GLU A 106 -3.10 -9.96 12.34
C GLU A 106 -2.62 -10.49 10.98
N SER A 107 -3.56 -10.91 10.11
CA SER A 107 -3.22 -11.53 8.84
C SER A 107 -4.39 -11.57 7.86
N TRP A 108 -4.09 -11.82 6.58
CA TRP A 108 -5.11 -12.08 5.56
C TRP A 108 -5.93 -13.35 5.85
N GLN A 109 -5.33 -14.33 6.52
CA GLN A 109 -6.00 -15.55 6.94
C GLN A 109 -7.08 -15.28 8.00
N GLU A 110 -6.85 -14.31 8.88
CA GLU A 110 -7.86 -13.88 9.85
C GLU A 110 -9.09 -13.29 9.14
N LEU A 111 -8.85 -12.47 8.11
CA LEU A 111 -9.92 -11.91 7.28
C LEU A 111 -10.70 -13.00 6.53
N ASP A 112 -10.00 -14.00 5.99
CA ASP A 112 -10.61 -15.16 5.34
C ASP A 112 -11.46 -16.00 6.30
N ALA A 113 -11.02 -16.13 7.56
CA ALA A 113 -11.75 -16.86 8.59
C ALA A 113 -12.99 -16.09 9.07
N ASN A 114 -12.93 -14.76 9.12
CA ASN A 114 -13.99 -13.89 9.63
C ASN A 114 -14.41 -12.81 8.62
N PRO A 115 -14.98 -13.18 7.45
CA PRO A 115 -15.33 -12.22 6.40
C PRO A 115 -16.46 -11.25 6.81
N GLN A 116 -17.16 -11.50 7.92
CA GLN A 116 -18.18 -10.61 8.46
C GLN A 116 -17.65 -9.21 8.80
N GLN A 117 -16.35 -9.08 9.08
CA GLN A 117 -15.71 -7.79 9.33
C GLN A 117 -15.81 -6.83 8.11
N LEU A 118 -15.99 -7.38 6.90
CA LEU A 118 -16.14 -6.60 5.66
C LEU A 118 -17.53 -5.96 5.49
N LEU A 119 -18.51 -6.24 6.37
CA LEU A 119 -19.88 -5.72 6.22
C LEU A 119 -19.92 -4.17 6.31
N ASN A 120 -19.16 -3.62 7.25
CA ASN A 120 -19.05 -2.18 7.51
C ASN A 120 -17.78 -1.55 6.93
N ALA A 121 -16.99 -2.34 6.21
CA ALA A 121 -15.78 -1.87 5.56
C ALA A 121 -16.11 -1.06 4.30
N LYS A 122 -15.33 -0.01 4.08
CA LYS A 122 -15.31 0.82 2.87
C LYS A 122 -14.24 0.31 1.91
N GLU A 123 -13.07 0.01 2.44
CA GLU A 123 -11.90 -0.51 1.72
C GLU A 123 -11.07 -1.39 2.66
N VAL A 124 -10.19 -2.21 2.08
CA VAL A 124 -9.16 -2.94 2.83
C VAL A 124 -7.80 -2.57 2.26
N ILE A 125 -6.89 -2.14 3.12
CA ILE A 125 -5.53 -1.76 2.74
C ILE A 125 -4.60 -2.92 3.11
N GLY A 126 -3.73 -3.32 2.20
CA GLY A 126 -2.58 -4.14 2.51
C GLY A 126 -1.40 -3.25 2.89
N ALA A 127 -0.98 -3.30 4.15
CA ALA A 127 0.12 -2.48 4.64
C ALA A 127 1.32 -3.30 5.10
N SER A 128 2.52 -2.76 4.92
CA SER A 128 3.77 -3.32 5.42
C SER A 128 4.20 -2.61 6.69
N ALA A 129 4.69 -3.37 7.67
CA ALA A 129 5.25 -2.79 8.89
C ALA A 129 6.63 -2.18 8.60
N VAL A 130 6.80 -0.90 8.88
CA VAL A 130 8.02 -0.13 8.65
C VAL A 130 8.44 0.65 9.90
N ARG A 131 9.65 1.20 9.89
CA ARG A 131 10.18 2.07 10.95
C ARG A 131 10.74 3.33 10.32
N GLN A 132 10.51 4.46 10.97
CA GLN A 132 11.14 5.73 10.60
C GLN A 132 12.63 5.67 10.96
N VAL A 133 13.50 6.10 10.03
CA VAL A 133 14.95 6.19 10.25
C VAL A 133 15.48 7.51 9.70
N PHE A 134 16.48 8.08 10.37
CA PHE A 134 17.17 9.28 9.90
C PHE A 134 18.51 8.89 9.27
N VAL A 135 18.79 9.44 8.09
CA VAL A 135 20.06 9.22 7.38
C VAL A 135 20.82 10.55 7.35
N LEU A 136 22.01 10.57 7.95
CA LEU A 136 22.89 11.74 7.95
C LEU A 136 23.87 11.62 6.78
N THR A 137 23.92 12.63 5.91
CA THR A 137 24.93 12.74 4.85
C THR A 137 25.91 13.86 5.17
N LYS A 138 27.19 13.60 4.94
CA LYS A 138 28.23 14.62 5.08
C LYS A 138 28.14 15.59 3.89
N LYS A 139 28.18 16.88 4.16
CA LYS A 139 28.20 17.94 3.16
C LYS A 139 29.56 18.02 2.46
#